data_AF-A0A942FD50-F1
#
_entry.id   AF-A0A942FD50-F1
#
_cell.length_a   1.000
_cell.length_b   1.000
_cell.length_c   1.000
_cell.angle_alpha   90.00
_cell.angle_beta   90.00
_cell.angle_gamma   90.00
#
_symmetry.space_group_name_H-M   'P 1'
#
loop_
_entity.id
_entity.type
_entity.pdbx_description
1 polymer ?
#
loop_
_entity_poly.entity_id
_entity_poly.type
_entity_poly.pdbx_seq_one_letter_code
_entity_poly.pdbx_strand_id
1 'polypeptide(L)'
;MEEDSHAKGFQENNRYIGTGATVASLPQITAHRIPVVGALSGSDGLRDPKLNLIFHTRASYGAETDKMVEQLKTTGVKSIAVVYQDDPFGKAGLKSAQGAFERQGIKPIIESPIDMGKLDAHGIVIAQVVPSPLRASYRISKEFTAAAKKAGSKDTTYNSMEGYITAKVFVEALRRAGKDLTREKLIAALESMNNYDLGDFVIDYSGGKRIGSIFVDLSIISKSGQFLH
;
A
#
# COMPACT_ATOMS: atom_id res chain seq x y z
N MET A 1 2.55 -17.02 27.40
CA MET A 1 3.90 -16.39 27.35
C MET A 1 4.50 -16.43 25.94
N GLU A 2 3.72 -16.75 24.90
CA GLU A 2 4.17 -16.93 23.51
C GLU A 2 3.60 -15.89 22.52
N GLU A 3 2.52 -15.18 22.87
CA GLU A 3 1.90 -14.15 21.99
C GLU A 3 2.71 -12.85 21.87
N ASP A 4 3.57 -12.56 22.85
CA ASP A 4 4.27 -11.27 22.96
C ASP A 4 5.58 -11.22 22.11
N SER A 5 6.04 -12.35 21.58
CA SER A 5 7.26 -12.44 20.75
C SER A 5 7.01 -12.07 19.29
N HIS A 6 5.82 -12.39 18.75
CA HIS A 6 5.45 -12.09 17.37
C HIS A 6 5.19 -10.60 17.12
N ALA A 7 4.57 -9.91 18.09
CA ALA A 7 4.33 -8.46 18.02
C ALA A 7 5.65 -7.66 18.15
N LYS A 8 6.56 -8.09 19.01
CA LYS A 8 7.90 -7.47 19.18
C LYS A 8 8.78 -7.65 17.94
N GLY A 9 8.78 -8.84 17.33
CA GLY A 9 9.51 -9.09 16.08
C GLY A 9 9.00 -8.26 14.88
N PHE A 10 7.68 -8.00 14.82
CA PHE A 10 7.09 -7.14 13.78
C PHE A 10 7.48 -5.66 13.97
N GLN A 11 7.52 -5.17 15.22
CA GLN A 11 7.91 -3.78 15.50
C GLN A 11 9.42 -3.52 15.36
N GLU A 12 10.28 -4.46 15.76
CA GLU A 12 11.73 -4.28 15.68
C GLU A 12 12.27 -4.32 14.24
N ASN A 13 11.69 -5.16 13.37
CA ASN A 13 12.10 -5.24 11.96
C ASN A 13 11.51 -4.11 11.08
N ASN A 14 10.46 -3.42 11.53
CA ASN A 14 9.81 -2.36 10.75
C ASN A 14 10.31 -0.93 11.00
N ARG A 15 11.33 -0.72 11.83
CA ARG A 15 11.83 0.64 12.16
C ARG A 15 12.33 1.45 10.95
N TYR A 16 12.56 0.79 9.81
CA TYR A 16 13.08 1.40 8.59
C TYR A 16 12.13 1.36 7.38
N ILE A 17 10.90 0.86 7.56
CA ILE A 17 9.91 0.83 6.49
C ILE A 17 8.64 1.58 6.91
N GLY A 18 7.83 2.00 5.94
CA GLY A 18 6.57 2.70 6.23
C GLY A 18 6.62 4.22 6.07
N THR A 19 5.52 4.87 6.45
CA THR A 19 5.30 6.32 6.28
C THR A 19 6.37 7.15 6.98
N GLY A 20 6.65 6.88 8.26
CA GLY A 20 7.61 7.66 9.05
C GLY A 20 9.02 7.64 8.47
N ALA A 21 9.52 6.44 8.11
CA ALA A 21 10.83 6.27 7.50
C ALA A 21 10.95 6.98 6.13
N THR A 22 9.89 6.92 5.32
CA THR A 22 9.86 7.60 4.01
C THR A 22 9.91 9.12 4.18
N VAL A 23 9.11 9.67 5.10
CA VAL A 23 9.10 11.11 5.41
C VAL A 23 10.47 11.57 5.91
N ALA A 24 11.11 10.81 6.81
CA ALA A 24 12.44 11.13 7.33
C ALA A 24 13.53 11.13 6.25
N SER A 25 13.33 10.36 5.17
CA SER A 25 14.28 10.23 4.05
C SER A 25 14.14 11.32 2.99
N LEU A 26 13.05 12.11 3.00
CA LEU A 26 12.75 13.11 1.96
C LEU A 26 13.89 14.12 1.69
N PRO A 27 14.58 14.68 2.71
CA PRO A 27 15.68 15.62 2.45
C PRO A 27 16.79 14.98 1.63
N GLN A 28 17.11 13.71 1.92
CA GLN A 28 18.20 12.97 1.28
C GLN A 28 17.80 12.50 -0.12
N ILE A 29 16.56 12.05 -0.29
CA ILE A 29 15.97 11.74 -1.59
C ILE A 29 16.07 12.95 -2.53
N THR A 30 15.70 14.13 -2.03
CA THR A 30 15.69 15.37 -2.81
C THR A 30 17.10 15.85 -3.13
N ALA A 31 17.97 15.94 -2.12
CA ALA A 31 19.35 16.42 -2.27
C ALA A 31 20.17 15.59 -3.27
N HIS A 32 19.92 14.28 -3.32
CA HIS A 32 20.67 13.36 -4.18
C HIS A 32 19.88 12.87 -5.41
N ARG A 33 18.67 13.40 -5.63
CA ARG A 33 17.76 13.04 -6.72
C ARG A 33 17.53 11.54 -6.84
N ILE A 34 17.35 10.85 -5.71
CA ILE A 34 17.22 9.39 -5.66
C ILE A 34 15.77 9.01 -6.00
N PRO A 35 15.49 8.30 -7.11
CA PRO A 35 14.15 7.79 -7.36
C PRO A 35 13.83 6.67 -6.35
N VAL A 36 12.68 6.78 -5.69
CA VAL A 36 12.12 5.77 -4.78
C VAL A 36 10.98 5.07 -5.51
N VAL A 37 11.04 3.74 -5.58
CA VAL A 37 10.01 2.92 -6.24
C VAL A 37 9.30 2.09 -5.17
N GLY A 38 7.98 2.26 -5.08
CA GLY A 38 7.11 1.51 -4.17
C GLY A 38 7.44 1.72 -2.70
N ALA A 39 7.50 2.98 -2.24
CA ALA A 39 7.53 3.25 -0.81
C ALA A 39 6.32 2.57 -0.15
N LEU A 40 6.54 1.79 0.91
CA LEU A 40 5.50 1.04 1.61
C LEU A 40 4.60 1.97 2.44
N SER A 41 3.87 2.84 1.76
CA SER A 41 2.99 3.82 2.37
C SER A 41 1.89 4.29 1.42
N GLY A 42 0.66 4.26 1.92
CA GLY A 42 -0.49 4.88 1.29
C GLY A 42 -0.64 6.38 1.56
N SER A 43 0.27 7.01 2.32
CA SER A 43 0.08 8.40 2.77
C SER A 43 -0.16 9.36 1.61
N ASP A 44 -1.30 10.05 1.62
CA ASP A 44 -1.62 11.08 0.64
C ASP A 44 -0.64 12.27 0.74
N GLY A 45 -0.02 12.49 1.91
CA GLY A 45 1.05 13.47 2.09
C GLY A 45 2.33 13.16 1.30
N LEU A 46 2.56 11.90 0.92
CA LEU A 46 3.68 11.48 0.07
C LEU A 46 3.34 11.54 -1.43
N ARG A 47 2.13 12.01 -1.77
CA ARG A 47 1.62 12.12 -3.15
C ARG A 47 1.48 13.59 -3.60
N ASP A 48 2.12 14.52 -2.87
CA ASP A 48 2.27 15.91 -3.32
C ASP A 48 3.03 15.92 -4.67
N PRO A 49 2.55 16.63 -5.71
CA PRO A 49 3.25 16.75 -6.99
C PRO A 49 4.71 17.23 -6.90
N LYS A 50 5.08 17.94 -5.83
CA LYS A 50 6.46 18.36 -5.54
C LYS A 50 7.36 17.18 -5.14
N LEU A 51 6.79 16.12 -4.57
CA LEU A 51 7.45 14.85 -4.27
C LEU A 51 7.47 13.91 -5.50
N ASN A 52 7.73 14.53 -6.64
CA ASN A 52 8.26 13.89 -7.84
C ASN A 52 9.54 13.12 -7.41
N LEU A 53 9.96 11.99 -7.97
CA LEU A 53 10.96 11.04 -7.40
C LEU A 53 10.35 9.92 -6.54
N ILE A 54 9.17 10.10 -5.94
CA ILE A 54 8.47 8.96 -5.31
C ILE A 54 7.48 8.38 -6.30
N PHE A 55 7.73 7.15 -6.74
CA PHE A 55 6.87 6.39 -7.64
C PHE A 55 6.10 5.36 -6.82
N HIS A 56 4.79 5.58 -6.67
CA HIS A 56 3.92 4.72 -5.86
C HIS A 56 3.42 3.55 -6.69
N THR A 57 3.56 2.32 -6.20
CA THR A 57 3.05 1.11 -6.87
C THR A 57 1.65 0.70 -6.40
N ARG A 58 1.13 1.39 -5.38
CA ARG A 58 -0.15 1.12 -4.71
C ARG A 58 -1.03 2.36 -4.58
N ALA A 59 -2.33 2.13 -4.37
CA ALA A 59 -3.33 3.17 -4.09
C ALA A 59 -3.00 3.97 -2.80
N SER A 60 -3.64 5.13 -2.59
CA SER A 60 -3.45 5.92 -1.35
C SER A 60 -4.34 5.42 -0.20
N TYR A 61 -4.04 5.82 1.04
CA TYR A 61 -4.90 5.59 2.21
C TYR A 61 -6.26 6.28 2.00
N GLY A 62 -6.28 7.44 1.34
CA GLY A 62 -7.51 8.10 0.93
C GLY A 62 -8.35 7.23 -0.02
N ALA A 63 -7.74 6.64 -1.05
CA ALA A 63 -8.43 5.75 -1.99
C ALA A 63 -8.92 4.45 -1.32
N GLU A 64 -8.12 3.88 -0.41
CA GLU A 64 -8.56 2.74 0.41
C GLU A 64 -9.77 3.12 1.28
N THR A 65 -9.71 4.28 1.93
CA THR A 65 -10.81 4.80 2.75
C THR A 65 -12.05 5.04 1.90
N ASP A 66 -11.88 5.58 0.69
CA ASP A 66 -12.99 5.79 -0.22
C ASP A 66 -13.75 4.50 -0.51
N LYS A 67 -13.02 3.41 -0.76
CA LYS A 67 -13.59 2.08 -1.00
C LYS A 67 -14.28 1.50 0.24
N MET A 68 -13.67 1.66 1.41
CA MET A 68 -14.28 1.21 2.68
C MET A 68 -15.59 1.94 2.95
N VAL A 69 -15.63 3.27 2.75
CA VAL A 69 -16.85 4.07 2.97
C VAL A 69 -17.93 3.72 1.95
N GLU A 70 -17.58 3.50 0.68
CA GLU A 70 -18.52 3.04 -0.36
C GLU A 70 -19.22 1.73 0.07
N GLN A 71 -18.44 0.77 0.57
CA GLN A 71 -18.96 -0.50 1.08
C GLN A 71 -19.88 -0.30 2.29
N LEU A 72 -19.48 0.51 3.26
CA LEU A 72 -20.27 0.78 4.47
C LEU A 72 -21.61 1.47 4.15
N LYS A 73 -21.61 2.40 3.18
CA LYS A 73 -22.85 3.03 2.68
C LYS A 73 -23.77 1.99 2.05
N THR A 74 -23.22 1.07 1.26
CA THR A 74 -23.98 0.01 0.57
C THR A 74 -24.62 -0.98 1.54
N THR A 75 -23.97 -1.25 2.68
CA THR A 75 -24.52 -2.14 3.73
C THR A 75 -25.48 -1.44 4.70
N GLY A 76 -25.75 -0.14 4.50
CA GLY A 76 -26.69 0.63 5.32
C GLY A 76 -26.14 1.11 6.66
N VAL A 77 -24.81 1.09 6.85
CA VAL A 77 -24.16 1.64 8.05
C VAL A 77 -24.36 3.15 8.10
N LYS A 78 -24.91 3.65 9.21
CA LYS A 78 -25.28 5.06 9.39
C LYS A 78 -24.26 5.89 10.17
N SER A 79 -23.35 5.23 10.87
CA SER A 79 -22.40 5.87 11.78
C SER A 79 -21.03 5.20 11.67
N ILE A 80 -20.00 6.00 11.43
CA ILE A 80 -18.64 5.53 11.21
C ILE A 80 -17.75 6.12 12.31
N ALA A 81 -17.02 5.26 13.01
CA ALA A 81 -15.95 5.66 13.90
C ALA A 81 -14.59 5.38 13.23
N VAL A 82 -13.62 6.23 13.51
CA VAL A 82 -12.25 6.12 12.98
C VAL A 82 -11.34 5.88 14.17
N VAL A 83 -10.59 4.79 14.12
CA VAL A 83 -9.56 4.49 15.11
C VAL A 83 -8.21 4.43 14.42
N TYR A 84 -7.17 4.95 15.06
CA TYR A 84 -5.83 5.06 14.47
C TYR A 84 -4.73 4.85 15.50
N GLN A 85 -3.54 4.45 15.05
CA GLN A 85 -2.37 4.35 15.92
C GLN A 85 -1.81 5.76 16.22
N ASP A 86 -1.42 6.05 17.46
CA ASP A 86 -0.84 7.35 17.81
C ASP A 86 0.64 7.48 17.41
N ASP A 87 0.91 7.28 16.12
CA ASP A 87 2.23 7.37 15.51
C ASP A 87 2.17 8.09 14.14
N PRO A 88 3.30 8.33 13.46
CA PRO A 88 3.28 8.98 12.14
C PRO A 88 2.46 8.24 11.08
N PHE A 89 2.36 6.91 11.15
CA PHE A 89 1.56 6.12 10.21
C PHE A 89 0.07 6.33 10.45
N GLY A 90 -0.40 6.17 11.68
CA GLY A 90 -1.81 6.32 12.03
C GLY A 90 -2.30 7.76 11.85
N LYS A 91 -1.48 8.78 12.17
CA LYS A 91 -1.81 10.19 11.91
C LYS A 91 -1.92 10.52 10.42
N ALA A 92 -1.04 9.93 9.59
CA ALA A 92 -1.14 10.08 8.14
C ALA A 92 -2.38 9.37 7.59
N GLY A 93 -2.70 8.18 8.11
CA GLY A 93 -3.94 7.46 7.80
C GLY A 93 -5.18 8.28 8.16
N LEU A 94 -5.24 8.82 9.37
CA LEU A 94 -6.33 9.68 9.83
C LEU A 94 -6.54 10.88 8.92
N LYS A 95 -5.47 11.62 8.60
CA LYS A 95 -5.55 12.79 7.70
C LYS A 95 -6.07 12.41 6.31
N SER A 96 -5.63 11.26 5.79
CA SER A 96 -6.06 10.75 4.49
C SER A 96 -7.54 10.33 4.52
N ALA A 97 -7.97 9.71 5.62
CA ALA A 97 -9.35 9.31 5.85
C ALA A 97 -10.28 10.52 6.00
N GLN A 98 -9.88 11.56 6.74
CA GLN A 98 -10.59 12.84 6.84
C GLN A 98 -10.84 13.44 5.45
N GLY A 99 -9.81 13.49 4.60
CA GLY A 99 -9.97 13.95 3.22
C GLY A 99 -10.94 13.09 2.40
N ALA A 100 -10.98 11.77 2.62
CA ALA A 100 -11.96 10.88 1.99
C ALA A 100 -13.38 11.14 2.50
N PHE A 101 -13.56 11.30 3.81
CA PHE A 101 -14.86 11.62 4.40
C PHE A 101 -15.41 12.94 3.89
N GLU A 102 -14.58 13.98 3.78
CA GLU A 102 -14.95 15.26 3.18
C GLU A 102 -15.44 15.10 1.74
N ARG A 103 -14.68 14.40 0.89
CA ARG A 103 -15.09 14.12 -0.51
C ARG A 103 -16.41 13.37 -0.60
N GLN A 104 -16.68 12.51 0.38
CA GLN A 104 -17.84 11.64 0.42
C GLN A 104 -19.02 12.17 1.23
N GLY A 105 -18.91 13.38 1.79
CA GLY A 105 -19.94 13.99 2.64
C GLY A 105 -20.22 13.21 3.92
N ILE A 106 -19.23 12.48 4.45
CA ILE A 106 -19.32 11.74 5.69
C ILE A 106 -18.74 12.56 6.82
N LYS A 107 -19.38 12.50 7.99
CA LYS A 107 -18.82 12.98 9.24
C LYS A 107 -18.66 11.79 10.19
N PRO A 108 -17.42 11.40 10.54
CA PRO A 108 -17.24 10.35 11.53
C PRO A 108 -17.79 10.80 12.88
N ILE A 109 -18.36 9.86 13.63
CA ILE A 109 -18.94 10.13 14.95
C ILE A 109 -17.87 10.24 16.03
N ILE A 110 -16.73 9.57 15.82
CA ILE A 110 -15.57 9.52 16.73
C ILE A 110 -14.32 9.37 15.88
N GLU A 111 -13.27 10.10 16.24
CA GLU A 111 -11.89 9.85 15.81
C GLU A 111 -11.05 9.68 17.07
N SER A 112 -10.46 8.51 17.29
CA SER A 112 -9.71 8.22 18.52
C SER A 112 -8.43 7.44 18.26
N PRO A 113 -7.33 7.76 18.94
CA PRO A 113 -6.20 6.87 18.97
C PRO A 113 -6.60 5.55 19.65
N ILE A 114 -5.99 4.44 19.24
CA ILE A 114 -6.20 3.12 19.83
C ILE A 114 -4.87 2.40 20.06
N ASP A 115 -4.84 1.66 21.16
CA ASP A 115 -3.83 0.62 21.39
C ASP A 115 -4.28 -0.65 20.65
N MET A 116 -3.59 -0.98 19.56
CA MET A 116 -3.93 -2.14 18.72
C MET A 116 -3.92 -3.46 19.49
N GLY A 117 -3.16 -3.56 20.59
CA GLY A 117 -3.13 -4.75 21.44
C GLY A 117 -4.41 -4.95 22.26
N LYS A 118 -5.31 -3.96 22.29
CA LYS A 118 -6.58 -3.99 23.04
C LYS A 118 -7.82 -3.99 22.14
N LEU A 119 -7.64 -4.10 20.82
CA LEU A 119 -8.74 -4.09 19.88
C LEU A 119 -9.44 -5.47 19.86
N ASP A 120 -10.64 -5.54 20.45
CA ASP A 120 -11.53 -6.70 20.36
C ASP A 120 -12.61 -6.45 19.29
N ALA A 121 -12.34 -6.91 18.06
CA ALA A 121 -13.22 -6.74 16.91
C ALA A 121 -13.87 -8.08 16.49
N HIS A 122 -15.20 -8.07 16.29
CA HIS A 122 -15.96 -9.25 15.89
C HIS A 122 -15.72 -9.71 14.43
N GLY A 123 -15.14 -8.83 13.61
CA GLY A 123 -14.80 -9.07 12.21
C GLY A 123 -14.06 -7.85 11.67
N ILE A 124 -13.07 -8.07 10.81
CA ILE A 124 -12.22 -7.00 10.26
C ILE A 124 -12.32 -7.05 8.74
N VAL A 125 -12.66 -5.91 8.14
CA VAL A 125 -12.54 -5.72 6.70
C VAL A 125 -11.27 -4.93 6.45
N ILE A 126 -10.43 -5.42 5.54
CA ILE A 126 -9.15 -4.81 5.21
C ILE A 126 -9.18 -4.40 3.74
N ALA A 127 -8.86 -3.15 3.46
CA ALA A 127 -8.56 -2.70 2.12
C ALA A 127 -7.21 -3.27 1.67
N GLN A 128 -7.20 -3.95 0.53
CA GLN A 128 -6.03 -4.56 -0.07
C GLN A 128 -5.66 -3.78 -1.33
N VAL A 129 -4.40 -3.40 -1.44
CA VAL A 129 -3.89 -2.62 -2.59
C VAL A 129 -3.22 -3.48 -3.67
N VAL A 130 -3.26 -4.80 -3.47
CA VAL A 130 -2.81 -5.80 -4.42
C VAL A 130 -3.84 -6.92 -4.48
N PRO A 131 -3.94 -7.66 -5.60
CA PRO A 131 -4.80 -8.83 -5.67
C PRO A 131 -4.43 -9.87 -4.61
N SER A 132 -5.41 -10.67 -4.19
CA SER A 132 -5.16 -11.79 -3.28
C SER A 132 -4.03 -12.68 -3.80
N PRO A 133 -2.97 -12.93 -3.02
CA PRO A 133 -1.81 -13.69 -3.46
C PRO A 133 -2.14 -15.11 -3.90
N LEU A 134 -3.21 -15.68 -3.34
CA LEU A 134 -3.64 -17.06 -3.59
C LEU A 134 -4.73 -17.16 -4.68
N ARG A 135 -5.25 -16.03 -5.15
CA ARG A 135 -6.33 -15.99 -6.14
C ARG A 135 -5.78 -16.21 -7.55
N ALA A 136 -5.80 -17.48 -7.97
CA ALA A 136 -5.27 -17.93 -9.25
C ALA A 136 -5.96 -17.33 -10.50
N SER A 137 -7.05 -16.57 -10.35
CA SER A 137 -7.66 -15.84 -11.47
C SER A 137 -6.79 -14.68 -11.96
N TYR A 138 -5.95 -14.10 -11.09
CA TYR A 138 -4.97 -13.08 -11.47
C TYR A 138 -3.67 -13.75 -11.92
N ARG A 139 -3.16 -13.39 -13.10
CA ARG A 139 -1.87 -13.90 -13.62
C ARG A 139 -0.71 -13.53 -12.69
N ILE A 140 -0.70 -12.31 -12.16
CA ILE A 140 0.35 -11.88 -11.22
C ILE A 140 0.38 -12.75 -9.95
N SER A 141 -0.78 -13.17 -9.43
CA SER A 141 -0.87 -14.04 -8.25
C SER A 141 -0.33 -15.45 -8.53
N LYS A 142 -0.63 -16.01 -9.71
CA LYS A 142 -0.04 -17.29 -10.17
C LYS A 142 1.48 -17.19 -10.29
N GLU A 143 1.98 -16.10 -10.88
CA GLU A 143 3.41 -15.89 -11.05
C GLU A 143 4.12 -15.70 -9.71
N PHE A 144 3.53 -14.91 -8.80
CA PHE A 144 4.05 -14.70 -7.46
C PHE A 144 4.17 -16.01 -6.67
N THR A 145 3.11 -16.81 -6.61
CA THR A 145 3.12 -18.09 -5.89
C THR A 145 4.11 -19.09 -6.50
N ALA A 146 4.26 -19.12 -7.83
CA ALA A 146 5.29 -19.90 -8.50
C ALA A 146 6.71 -19.42 -8.17
N ALA A 147 6.93 -18.10 -8.13
CA ALA A 147 8.21 -17.50 -7.76
C ALA A 147 8.58 -17.79 -6.30
N ALA A 148 7.62 -17.64 -5.37
CA ALA A 148 7.80 -17.97 -3.96
C ALA A 148 8.18 -19.45 -3.79
N LYS A 149 7.46 -20.36 -4.46
CA LYS A 149 7.76 -21.80 -4.45
C LYS A 149 9.17 -22.08 -4.99
N LYS A 150 9.55 -21.47 -6.11
CA LYS A 150 10.89 -21.62 -6.71
C LYS A 150 12.00 -21.11 -5.78
N ALA A 151 11.73 -20.04 -5.03
CA ALA A 151 12.64 -19.48 -4.04
C ALA A 151 12.66 -20.26 -2.71
N GLY A 152 11.82 -21.29 -2.54
CA GLY A 152 11.66 -22.01 -1.28
C GLY A 152 10.98 -21.17 -0.18
N SER A 153 10.37 -20.04 -0.52
CA SER A 153 9.64 -19.19 0.40
C SER A 153 8.24 -19.72 0.64
N LYS A 154 7.80 -19.69 1.91
CA LYS A 154 6.41 -19.95 2.30
C LYS A 154 5.60 -18.65 2.49
N ASP A 155 6.25 -17.50 2.39
CA ASP A 155 5.59 -16.20 2.54
C ASP A 155 4.76 -15.88 1.30
N THR A 156 3.45 -15.97 1.46
CA THR A 156 2.44 -15.68 0.43
C THR A 156 1.41 -14.66 0.96
N THR A 157 1.90 -13.71 1.76
CA THR A 157 1.10 -12.62 2.33
C THR A 157 0.87 -11.48 1.33
N TYR A 158 -0.06 -10.58 1.64
CA TYR A 158 -0.28 -9.35 0.87
C TYR A 158 0.96 -8.46 0.83
N ASN A 159 1.70 -8.36 1.94
CA ASN A 159 2.93 -7.57 2.01
C ASN A 159 4.03 -8.12 1.09
N SER A 160 4.22 -9.45 1.07
CA SER A 160 5.20 -10.05 0.16
C SER A 160 4.78 -9.97 -1.30
N MET A 161 3.47 -10.02 -1.59
CA MET A 161 2.93 -9.74 -2.92
C MET A 161 3.17 -8.29 -3.37
N GLU A 162 2.95 -7.31 -2.48
CA GLU A 162 3.24 -5.89 -2.75
C GLU A 162 4.74 -5.66 -2.99
N GLY A 163 5.60 -6.29 -2.20
CA GLY A 163 7.04 -6.28 -2.40
C GLY A 163 7.45 -6.91 -3.75
N TYR A 164 6.81 -8.02 -4.12
CA TYR A 164 7.04 -8.68 -5.40
C TYR A 164 6.62 -7.80 -6.59
N ILE A 165 5.43 -7.18 -6.56
CA ILE A 165 4.97 -6.24 -7.58
C ILE A 165 5.95 -5.06 -7.68
N THR A 166 6.36 -4.49 -6.55
CA THR A 166 7.32 -3.38 -6.52
C THR A 166 8.65 -3.76 -7.13
N ALA A 167 9.17 -4.95 -6.82
CA ALA A 167 10.39 -5.46 -7.42
C ALA A 167 10.23 -5.66 -8.94
N LYS A 168 9.10 -6.18 -9.43
CA LYS A 168 8.83 -6.31 -10.86
C LYS A 168 8.81 -4.96 -11.58
N VAL A 169 8.17 -3.95 -10.99
CA VAL A 169 8.18 -2.57 -11.53
C VAL A 169 9.61 -2.05 -11.61
N PHE A 170 10.39 -2.21 -10.54
CA PHE A 170 11.77 -1.75 -10.52
C PHE A 170 12.64 -2.46 -11.57
N VAL A 171 12.55 -3.78 -11.67
CA VAL A 171 13.29 -4.57 -12.67
C VAL A 171 12.90 -4.19 -14.10
N GLU A 172 11.61 -3.98 -14.36
CA GLU A 172 11.17 -3.49 -15.67
C GLU A 172 11.75 -2.10 -15.98
N ALA A 173 11.80 -1.21 -15.00
CA ALA A 173 12.38 0.12 -15.17
C ALA A 173 13.88 0.03 -15.51
N LEU A 174 14.62 -0.84 -14.83
CA LEU A 174 16.02 -1.12 -15.15
C LEU A 174 16.18 -1.66 -16.58
N ARG A 175 15.31 -2.58 -17.01
CA ARG A 175 15.32 -3.14 -18.36
C ARG A 175 15.11 -2.04 -19.42
N ARG A 176 14.17 -1.12 -19.19
CA ARG A 176 13.89 0.01 -20.07
C ARG A 176 14.99 1.08 -20.07
N ALA A 177 15.63 1.31 -18.92
CA ALA A 177 16.74 2.26 -18.80
C ALA A 177 17.99 1.83 -19.58
N GLY A 178 18.17 0.52 -19.79
CA GLY A 178 19.27 -0.04 -20.57
C GLY A 178 20.60 -0.11 -19.81
N LYS A 179 21.67 -0.47 -20.52
CA LYS A 179 22.98 -0.81 -19.93
C LYS A 179 23.69 0.37 -19.26
N ASP A 180 23.55 1.58 -19.82
CA ASP A 180 24.20 2.78 -19.28
C ASP A 180 23.28 3.48 -18.27
N LEU A 181 22.99 2.78 -17.17
CA LEU A 181 22.03 3.19 -16.15
C LEU A 181 22.44 4.49 -15.44
N THR A 182 21.52 5.44 -15.40
CA THR A 182 21.61 6.65 -14.57
C THR A 182 20.30 6.86 -13.81
N ARG A 183 20.29 7.75 -12.80
CA ARG A 183 19.05 8.11 -12.09
C ARG A 183 18.02 8.70 -13.04
N GLU A 184 18.48 9.56 -13.95
CA GLU A 184 17.65 10.22 -14.96
C GLU A 184 17.01 9.20 -15.91
N LYS A 185 17.78 8.21 -16.38
CA LYS A 185 17.24 7.14 -17.22
C LYS A 185 16.28 6.23 -16.47
N LEU A 186 16.55 5.95 -15.20
CA LEU A 186 15.62 5.18 -14.36
C LEU A 186 14.30 5.94 -14.17
N ILE A 187 14.36 7.24 -13.90
CA ILE A 187 13.18 8.12 -13.80
C ILE A 187 12.39 8.11 -15.11
N ALA A 188 13.06 8.34 -16.25
CA ALA A 188 12.42 8.34 -17.56
C ALA A 188 11.81 6.97 -17.91
N ALA A 189 12.49 5.88 -17.52
CA ALA A 189 11.99 4.52 -17.71
C ALA A 189 10.72 4.26 -16.89
N LEU A 190 10.67 4.72 -15.63
CA LEU A 190 9.45 4.65 -14.82
C LEU A 190 8.33 5.50 -15.44
N GLU A 191 8.61 6.74 -15.82
CA GLU A 191 7.63 7.64 -16.47
C GLU A 191 7.11 7.11 -17.82
N SER A 192 7.85 6.21 -18.47
CA SER A 192 7.41 5.53 -19.69
C SER A 192 6.39 4.40 -19.46
N MET A 193 6.16 3.98 -18.22
CA MET A 193 5.20 2.92 -17.91
C MET A 193 3.78 3.49 -17.89
N ASN A 194 3.19 3.53 -19.07
CA ASN A 194 1.80 3.92 -19.28
C ASN A 194 0.99 2.66 -19.58
N ASN A 195 -0.05 2.40 -18.80
CA ASN A 195 -0.89 1.20 -18.91
C ASN A 195 -0.06 -0.11 -18.99
N TYR A 196 0.99 -0.23 -18.18
CA TYR A 196 1.87 -1.39 -18.17
C TYR A 196 1.25 -2.54 -17.35
N ASP A 197 0.82 -3.58 -18.05
CA ASP A 197 0.18 -4.76 -17.45
C ASP A 197 1.22 -5.75 -16.87
N LEU A 198 1.17 -5.94 -15.54
CA LEU A 198 1.99 -6.90 -14.80
C LEU A 198 1.33 -8.28 -14.62
N GLY A 199 0.24 -8.56 -15.31
CA GLY A 199 -0.53 -9.79 -15.14
C GLY A 199 -1.86 -9.53 -14.45
N ASP A 200 -2.71 -8.70 -15.08
CA ASP A 200 -4.00 -8.23 -14.57
C ASP A 200 -3.87 -7.22 -13.41
N PHE A 201 -2.67 -6.69 -13.21
CA PHE A 201 -2.38 -5.55 -12.35
C PHE A 201 -1.65 -4.49 -13.15
N VAL A 202 -2.28 -3.34 -13.37
CA VAL A 202 -1.75 -2.31 -14.26
C VAL A 202 -0.99 -1.26 -13.47
N ILE A 203 0.18 -0.87 -13.99
CA ILE A 203 0.95 0.28 -13.55
C ILE A 203 0.83 1.39 -14.60
N ASP A 204 0.38 2.55 -14.16
CA ASP A 204 0.25 3.75 -14.98
C ASP A 204 0.84 4.97 -14.26
N TYR A 205 1.98 5.44 -14.74
CA TYR A 205 2.62 6.67 -14.25
C TYR A 205 2.32 7.90 -15.12
N SER A 206 1.41 7.79 -16.08
CA SER A 206 0.99 8.90 -16.92
C SER A 206 0.30 10.01 -16.10
N GLY A 207 0.24 11.22 -16.67
CA GLY A 207 -0.43 12.35 -16.02
C GLY A 207 0.33 12.98 -14.85
N GLY A 208 1.60 12.62 -14.64
CA GLY A 208 2.52 13.31 -13.71
C GLY A 208 2.25 13.08 -12.22
N LYS A 209 1.24 12.29 -11.87
CA LYS A 209 0.86 12.04 -10.47
C LYS A 209 1.68 10.93 -9.80
N ARG A 210 2.46 10.15 -10.57
CA ARG A 210 3.32 9.05 -10.06
C ARG A 210 2.60 8.08 -9.12
N ILE A 211 1.27 7.96 -9.28
CA ILE A 211 0.41 6.98 -8.61
C ILE A 211 0.20 5.86 -9.60
N GLY A 212 1.03 4.82 -9.51
CA GLY A 212 1.08 3.72 -10.48
C GLY A 212 -0.18 2.86 -10.48
N SER A 213 -0.87 2.72 -9.35
CA SER A 213 -2.10 1.92 -9.29
C SER A 213 -3.13 2.57 -8.37
N ILE A 214 -4.39 2.43 -8.76
CA ILE A 214 -5.58 2.77 -7.95
C ILE A 214 -6.34 1.51 -7.51
N PHE A 215 -5.75 0.33 -7.71
CA PHE A 215 -6.36 -0.94 -7.31
C PHE A 215 -6.60 -0.94 -5.80
N VAL A 216 -7.86 -1.16 -5.42
CA VAL A 216 -8.28 -1.40 -4.05
C VAL A 216 -9.34 -2.49 -4.08
N ASP A 217 -9.09 -3.56 -3.36
CA ASP A 217 -10.04 -4.64 -3.09
C ASP A 217 -10.39 -4.67 -1.59
N LEU A 218 -11.52 -5.24 -1.21
CA LEU A 218 -11.89 -5.40 0.19
C LEU A 218 -11.87 -6.89 0.54
N SER A 219 -11.10 -7.24 1.56
CA SER A 219 -11.06 -8.61 2.08
C SER A 219 -11.63 -8.65 3.49
N ILE A 220 -12.47 -9.63 3.78
CA ILE A 220 -13.07 -9.82 5.10
C ILE A 220 -12.33 -10.94 5.81
N ILE A 221 -11.89 -10.70 7.04
CA ILE A 221 -11.38 -11.75 7.93
C ILE A 221 -12.54 -12.17 8.84
N SER A 222 -12.98 -13.42 8.68
CA SER A 222 -14.00 -14.01 9.54
C SER A 222 -13.43 -14.31 10.94
N LYS A 223 -14.31 -14.59 11.92
CA LYS A 223 -13.90 -14.95 13.29
C LYS A 223 -12.94 -16.15 13.37
N SER A 224 -12.93 -17.03 12.36
CA SER A 224 -12.02 -18.17 12.28
C SER A 224 -10.65 -17.82 11.65
N GLY A 225 -10.41 -16.55 11.31
CA GLY A 225 -9.18 -16.09 10.66
C GLY A 225 -9.14 -16.34 9.15
N GLN A 226 -10.22 -16.87 8.55
CA GLN A 226 -10.28 -17.08 7.10
C GLN A 226 -10.55 -15.77 6.34
N PHE A 227 -9.77 -15.54 5.28
CA PHE A 227 -10.00 -14.48 4.31
C PHE A 227 -11.15 -14.84 3.38
N LEU A 228 -12.11 -13.92 3.25
CA LEU A 228 -13.20 -13.95 2.29
C LEU A 228 -12.97 -12.80 1.30
N HIS A 229 -13.15 -13.09 0.01
CA HIS A 229 -12.98 -12.18 -1.12
C HIS A 229 -14.29 -12.08 -1.89
#